data_AF-A0A0F8M4A3-F1
#
_entry.id   AF-A0A0F8M4A3-F1
#
_cell.length_a   1.000
_cell.length_b   1.000
_cell.length_c   1.000
_cell.angle_alpha   90.00
_cell.angle_beta   90.00
_cell.angle_gamma   90.00
#
_symmetry.space_group_name_H-M   'P 1'
#
loop_
_entity.id
_entity.type
_entity.pdbx_description
1 polymer ?
#
loop_
_entity_poly.entity_id
_entity_poly.type
_entity_poly.pdbx_seq_one_letter_code
_entity_poly.pdbx_strand_id
1 'polypeptide(L)'
;MEIPFDFEKLVNIVEETWDKPGLITDDNALWYNFCRAALLGGNLTDAEVNYEFNILKKHGFLDRTKLESGWTLAAKAHLLAEKEAVEEPNKRGKIAAINKLDAGIGDIEITLKRENSVFNAMQLNAEYIQSISGYLEKQKNLLAEVASSDEACEVRGRASSRHENKIYGIAYTKALIWLHDCGICLDLIPNNNHSIKFLEECKVHTTNDFFVVNKHFSSICELIKADIYFAGIALWYYEATRSLVPSNFRNQYSPKKLIKIMDKNELDLNDISDMIADIERVEELKSLLKSKS
;
A
#
# COMPACT_ATOMS: atom_id res chain seq x y z
N MET A 1 23.74 -12.95 6.41
CA MET A 1 22.61 -12.34 5.71
C MET A 1 22.82 -12.59 4.23
N GLU A 2 21.85 -13.19 3.55
CA GLU A 2 21.97 -13.63 2.15
C GLU A 2 20.97 -12.86 1.29
N ILE A 3 21.41 -11.90 0.50
CA ILE A 3 20.47 -11.09 -0.29
C ILE A 3 20.00 -11.87 -1.53
N PRO A 4 18.68 -11.91 -1.84
CA PRO A 4 18.19 -12.54 -3.05
C PRO A 4 18.90 -12.03 -4.31
N PHE A 5 19.22 -12.96 -5.21
CA PHE A 5 20.06 -12.67 -6.38
C PHE A 5 19.44 -11.57 -7.27
N ASP A 6 20.27 -10.59 -7.63
CA ASP A 6 19.92 -9.36 -8.37
C ASP A 6 18.89 -8.44 -7.67
N PHE A 7 18.67 -8.57 -6.35
CA PHE A 7 17.83 -7.61 -5.63
C PHE A 7 18.40 -6.19 -5.69
N GLU A 8 19.70 -6.00 -5.43
CA GLU A 8 20.38 -4.69 -5.55
C GLU A 8 20.21 -4.09 -6.96
N LYS A 9 20.33 -4.92 -8.01
CA LYS A 9 20.08 -4.47 -9.38
C LYS A 9 18.64 -4.01 -9.58
N LEU A 10 17.65 -4.69 -8.99
CA LEU A 10 16.26 -4.26 -9.04
C LEU A 10 16.05 -2.93 -8.29
N VAL A 11 16.73 -2.72 -7.16
CA VAL A 11 16.68 -1.43 -6.44
C VAL A 11 17.21 -0.30 -7.31
N ASN A 12 18.34 -0.49 -8.00
CA ASN A 12 18.90 0.52 -8.89
C ASN A 12 17.94 0.86 -10.05
N ILE A 13 17.29 -0.15 -10.65
CA ILE A 13 16.28 0.09 -11.70
C ILE A 13 15.12 0.93 -11.15
N VAL A 14 14.66 0.65 -9.92
CA VAL A 14 13.60 1.44 -9.26
C VAL A 14 14.05 2.89 -9.06
N GLU A 15 15.24 3.10 -8.50
CA GLU A 15 15.80 4.44 -8.24
C GLU A 15 16.02 5.24 -9.53
N GLU A 16 16.41 4.59 -10.63
CA GLU A 16 16.55 5.22 -11.95
C GLU A 16 15.19 5.55 -12.60
N THR A 17 14.11 4.84 -12.24
CA THR A 17 12.79 5.02 -12.83
C THR A 17 11.94 6.05 -12.09
N TRP A 18 12.04 6.11 -10.76
CA TRP A 18 11.09 6.83 -9.92
C TRP A 18 11.76 7.87 -9.03
N ASP A 19 11.14 9.05 -8.95
CA ASP A 19 11.45 10.04 -7.95
C ASP A 19 10.78 9.70 -6.60
N LYS A 20 11.39 10.16 -5.51
CA LYS A 20 10.71 10.16 -4.20
C LYS A 20 9.47 11.06 -4.25
N PRO A 21 8.37 10.69 -3.58
CA PRO A 21 7.19 11.53 -3.49
C PRO A 21 7.54 12.90 -2.90
N GLY A 22 7.05 13.95 -3.56
CA GLY A 22 7.12 15.30 -3.02
C GLY A 22 6.27 15.44 -1.76
N LEU A 23 6.60 16.43 -0.92
CA LEU A 23 5.78 16.76 0.23
C LEU A 23 4.39 17.22 -0.20
N ILE A 24 3.36 16.71 0.47
CA ILE A 24 1.97 17.08 0.22
C ILE A 24 1.76 18.57 0.45
N THR A 25 1.01 19.23 -0.44
CA THR A 25 0.75 20.69 -0.36
C THR A 25 -0.71 21.06 -0.21
N ASP A 26 -1.63 20.12 -0.42
CA ASP A 26 -3.07 20.37 -0.35
C ASP A 26 -3.82 19.33 0.49
N ASP A 27 -4.79 19.82 1.25
CA ASP A 27 -5.59 19.00 2.19
C ASP A 27 -6.46 17.95 1.46
N ASN A 28 -6.86 18.24 0.23
CA ASN A 28 -7.66 17.31 -0.57
C ASN A 28 -6.83 16.09 -0.99
N ALA A 29 -5.59 16.29 -1.44
CA ALA A 29 -4.68 15.21 -1.78
C ALA A 29 -4.28 14.42 -0.53
N LEU A 30 -4.03 15.08 0.61
CA LEU A 30 -3.83 14.39 1.89
C LEU A 30 -5.00 13.44 2.21
N TRP A 31 -6.23 13.92 2.03
CA TRP A 31 -7.44 13.14 2.26
C TRP A 31 -7.64 12.01 1.23
N TYR A 32 -7.38 12.26 -0.06
CA TYR A 32 -7.51 11.24 -1.10
C TYR A 32 -6.44 10.15 -0.96
N ASN A 33 -5.21 10.49 -0.57
CA ASN A 33 -4.16 9.52 -0.26
C ASN A 33 -4.57 8.65 0.94
N PHE A 34 -5.19 9.26 1.96
CA PHE A 34 -5.77 8.52 3.09
C PHE A 34 -6.88 7.55 2.62
N CYS A 35 -7.82 8.04 1.79
CA CYS A 35 -8.90 7.21 1.26
C CYS A 35 -8.38 6.00 0.49
N ARG A 36 -7.35 6.18 -0.34
CA ARG A 36 -6.71 5.09 -1.09
C ARG A 36 -6.13 4.05 -0.14
N ALA A 37 -5.41 4.48 0.90
CA ALA A 37 -4.86 3.57 1.90
C ALA A 37 -5.94 2.86 2.72
N ALA A 38 -7.06 3.53 3.01
CA ALA A 38 -8.20 2.93 3.73
C ALA A 38 -8.82 1.76 2.97
N LEU A 39 -8.90 1.87 1.63
CA LEU A 39 -9.42 0.82 0.74
C LEU A 39 -8.50 -0.40 0.61
N LEU A 40 -7.22 -0.31 0.98
CA LEU A 40 -6.34 -1.48 0.99
C LEU A 40 -6.94 -2.53 1.94
N GLY A 41 -7.23 -3.74 1.48
CA GLY A 41 -7.92 -4.77 2.28
C GLY A 41 -7.43 -6.17 1.94
N GLY A 42 -7.41 -7.08 2.92
CA GLY A 42 -6.56 -8.29 2.94
C GLY A 42 -6.57 -9.24 1.73
N ASN A 43 -7.53 -9.14 0.80
CA ASN A 43 -7.63 -9.96 -0.41
C ASN A 43 -7.83 -9.14 -1.71
N LEU A 44 -7.55 -7.83 -1.68
CA LEU A 44 -7.59 -6.98 -2.86
C LEU A 44 -6.20 -6.85 -3.47
N THR A 45 -6.13 -6.98 -4.79
CA THR A 45 -4.95 -6.60 -5.58
C THR A 45 -4.91 -5.09 -5.77
N ASP A 46 -3.74 -4.51 -6.07
CA ASP A 46 -3.61 -3.06 -6.31
C ASP A 46 -4.51 -2.59 -7.48
N ALA A 47 -4.65 -3.42 -8.52
CA ALA A 47 -5.62 -3.24 -9.58
C ALA A 47 -7.07 -3.12 -9.10
N GLU A 48 -7.50 -4.00 -8.19
CA GLU A 48 -8.85 -3.94 -7.62
C GLU A 48 -9.01 -2.69 -6.76
N VAL A 49 -8.03 -2.35 -5.92
CA VAL A 49 -8.06 -1.14 -5.07
C VAL A 49 -8.16 0.13 -5.91
N ASN A 50 -7.37 0.24 -6.98
CA ASN A 50 -7.42 1.40 -7.89
C ASN A 50 -8.77 1.48 -8.61
N TYR A 51 -9.30 0.35 -9.05
CA TYR A 51 -10.61 0.28 -9.71
C TYR A 51 -11.74 0.71 -8.75
N GLU A 52 -11.74 0.19 -7.53
CA GLU A 52 -12.69 0.55 -6.47
C GLU A 52 -12.59 2.03 -6.08
N PHE A 53 -11.38 2.54 -5.89
CA PHE A 53 -11.12 3.95 -5.61
C PHE A 53 -11.69 4.85 -6.72
N ASN A 54 -11.45 4.51 -7.98
CA ASN A 54 -11.93 5.28 -9.13
C ASN A 54 -13.46 5.30 -9.21
N ILE A 55 -14.14 4.19 -8.91
CA ILE A 55 -15.61 4.16 -8.84
C ILE A 55 -16.12 5.11 -7.75
N LEU A 56 -15.58 5.00 -6.54
CA LEU A 56 -16.02 5.85 -5.42
C LEU A 56 -15.71 7.34 -5.68
N LYS A 57 -14.54 7.64 -6.24
CA LYS A 57 -14.14 9.01 -6.61
C LYS A 57 -15.04 9.61 -7.68
N LYS A 58 -15.34 8.86 -8.75
CA LYS A 58 -16.21 9.28 -9.87
C LYS A 58 -17.57 9.78 -9.38
N HIS A 59 -18.12 9.13 -8.35
CA HIS A 59 -19.43 9.46 -7.78
C HIS A 59 -19.36 10.35 -6.54
N GLY A 60 -18.17 10.90 -6.21
CA GLY A 60 -17.98 11.84 -5.10
C GLY A 60 -18.08 11.20 -3.71
N PHE A 61 -18.04 9.87 -3.60
CA PHE A 61 -18.16 9.17 -2.32
C PHE A 61 -16.91 9.29 -1.44
N LEU A 62 -15.79 9.75 -2.00
CA LEU A 62 -14.56 10.04 -1.28
C LEU A 62 -14.42 11.52 -0.90
N ASP A 63 -15.40 12.37 -1.21
CA ASP A 63 -15.33 13.79 -0.86
C ASP A 63 -15.54 13.97 0.65
N ARG A 64 -14.53 14.49 1.35
CA ARG A 64 -14.53 14.65 2.82
C ARG A 64 -15.76 15.41 3.34
N THR A 65 -16.24 16.40 2.58
CA THR A 65 -17.37 17.26 2.94
C THR A 65 -18.75 16.63 2.67
N LYS A 66 -18.82 15.51 1.94
CA LYS A 66 -20.07 14.86 1.49
C LYS A 66 -20.32 13.51 2.14
N LEU A 67 -19.71 13.25 3.30
CA LEU A 67 -19.95 12.03 4.08
C LEU A 67 -21.30 12.11 4.83
N GLU A 68 -22.40 12.17 4.09
CA GLU A 68 -23.76 12.41 4.58
C GLU A 68 -24.49 11.15 5.04
N SER A 69 -25.71 11.30 5.59
CA SER A 69 -26.60 10.18 5.89
C SER A 69 -27.05 9.47 4.61
N GLY A 70 -27.12 8.15 4.64
CA GLY A 70 -27.50 7.35 3.46
C GLY A 70 -26.37 7.08 2.45
N TRP A 71 -25.12 7.46 2.78
CA TRP A 71 -23.94 7.23 1.94
C TRP A 71 -23.84 5.78 1.45
N THR A 72 -23.97 4.78 2.33
CA THR A 72 -23.93 3.36 1.92
C THR A 72 -25.03 3.03 0.91
N LEU A 73 -26.27 3.49 1.13
CA LEU A 73 -27.38 3.19 0.22
C LEU A 73 -27.14 3.78 -1.17
N ALA A 74 -26.66 5.02 -1.23
CA ALA A 74 -26.30 5.69 -2.48
C ALA A 74 -25.13 4.96 -3.17
N ALA A 75 -24.06 4.66 -2.44
CA ALA A 75 -22.90 3.94 -2.97
C ALA A 75 -23.33 2.59 -3.58
N LYS A 76 -24.15 1.80 -2.88
CA LYS A 76 -24.66 0.52 -3.38
C LYS A 76 -25.48 0.64 -4.67
N ALA A 77 -26.31 1.68 -4.79
CA ALA A 77 -27.07 1.92 -6.02
C ALA A 77 -26.14 2.21 -7.22
N HIS A 78 -25.09 3.02 -7.00
CA HIS A 78 -24.08 3.30 -8.03
C HIS A 78 -23.24 2.06 -8.35
N LEU A 79 -22.86 1.25 -7.35
CA LEU A 79 -22.13 -0.01 -7.58
C LEU A 79 -22.93 -1.00 -8.42
N LEU A 80 -24.25 -1.08 -8.21
CA LEU A 80 -25.12 -1.90 -9.05
C LEU A 80 -25.12 -1.42 -10.50
N ALA A 81 -25.25 -0.11 -10.73
CA ALA A 81 -25.21 0.47 -12.08
C ALA A 81 -23.84 0.25 -12.75
N GLU A 82 -22.73 0.47 -12.04
CA GLU A 82 -21.37 0.19 -12.56
C GLU A 82 -21.21 -1.29 -12.90
N LYS A 83 -21.76 -2.20 -12.10
CA LYS A 83 -21.71 -3.65 -12.34
C LYS A 83 -22.46 -4.05 -13.61
N GLU A 84 -23.61 -3.45 -13.87
CA GLU A 84 -24.41 -3.67 -15.08
C GLU A 84 -23.71 -3.14 -16.34
N ALA A 85 -22.96 -2.05 -16.19
CA ALA A 85 -22.21 -1.39 -17.26
C ALA A 85 -20.83 -2.02 -17.55
N VAL A 86 -20.42 -3.08 -16.84
CA VAL A 86 -19.09 -3.69 -17.06
C VAL A 86 -18.99 -4.34 -18.44
N GLU A 87 -18.01 -3.85 -19.20
CA GLU A 87 -17.58 -4.38 -20.50
C GLU A 87 -16.21 -5.06 -20.43
N GLU A 88 -15.86 -5.77 -21.51
CA GLU A 88 -14.52 -6.32 -21.72
C GLU A 88 -13.49 -5.19 -21.93
N PRO A 89 -12.19 -5.45 -21.70
CA PRO A 89 -11.60 -6.70 -21.21
C PRO A 89 -11.79 -6.92 -19.70
N ASN A 90 -11.55 -8.17 -19.28
CA ASN A 90 -11.60 -8.66 -17.90
C ASN A 90 -12.91 -8.35 -17.14
N LYS A 91 -14.05 -8.56 -17.82
CA LYS A 91 -15.37 -8.37 -17.20
C LYS A 91 -15.53 -9.11 -15.87
N ARG A 92 -15.01 -10.34 -15.77
CA ARG A 92 -15.07 -11.14 -14.55
C ARG A 92 -14.31 -10.50 -13.38
N GLY A 93 -13.11 -9.98 -13.63
CA GLY A 93 -12.30 -9.30 -12.60
C GLY A 93 -12.97 -8.04 -12.09
N LYS A 94 -13.44 -7.17 -12.99
CA LYS A 94 -14.18 -5.95 -12.65
C LYS A 94 -15.44 -6.22 -11.82
N ILE A 95 -16.25 -7.21 -12.21
CA ILE A 95 -17.43 -7.62 -11.44
C ILE A 95 -17.04 -8.17 -10.05
N ALA A 96 -15.95 -8.94 -9.96
CA ALA A 96 -15.47 -9.45 -8.69
C ALA A 96 -15.03 -8.32 -7.75
N ALA A 97 -14.30 -7.32 -8.25
CA ALA A 97 -13.93 -6.12 -7.49
C ALA A 97 -15.16 -5.38 -6.96
N ILE A 98 -16.15 -5.11 -7.83
CA ILE A 98 -17.39 -4.44 -7.39
C ILE A 98 -18.12 -5.23 -6.30
N ASN A 99 -18.19 -6.56 -6.39
CA ASN A 99 -18.83 -7.37 -5.36
C ASN A 99 -18.07 -7.31 -4.03
N LYS A 100 -16.73 -7.26 -4.05
CA LYS A 100 -15.91 -7.09 -2.84
C LYS A 100 -16.14 -5.72 -2.22
N LEU A 101 -16.16 -4.67 -3.05
CA LEU A 101 -16.47 -3.32 -2.62
C LEU A 101 -17.88 -3.22 -1.99
N ASP A 102 -18.91 -3.78 -2.63
CA ASP A 102 -20.28 -3.80 -2.09
C ASP A 102 -20.37 -4.52 -0.73
N ALA A 103 -19.60 -5.60 -0.57
CA ALA A 103 -19.53 -6.33 0.70
C ALA A 103 -18.85 -5.53 1.81
N GLY A 104 -17.82 -4.74 1.48
CA GLY A 104 -17.03 -3.93 2.43
C GLY A 104 -17.51 -2.47 2.60
N ILE A 105 -18.51 -2.02 1.84
CA ILE A 105 -18.87 -0.61 1.73
C ILE A 105 -19.24 0.04 3.07
N GLY A 106 -19.88 -0.71 3.97
CA GLY A 106 -20.25 -0.22 5.29
C GLY A 106 -19.05 0.03 6.19
N ASP A 107 -18.05 -0.85 6.15
CA ASP A 107 -16.81 -0.68 6.91
C ASP A 107 -15.97 0.49 6.38
N ILE A 108 -16.01 0.71 5.06
CA ILE A 108 -15.40 1.88 4.41
C ILE A 108 -16.09 3.15 4.90
N GLU A 109 -17.43 3.23 4.88
CA GLU A 109 -18.17 4.39 5.40
C GLU A 109 -17.80 4.69 6.86
N ILE A 110 -17.78 3.66 7.71
CA ILE A 110 -17.45 3.80 9.13
C ILE A 110 -16.04 4.36 9.30
N THR A 111 -15.08 3.83 8.55
CA THR A 111 -13.68 4.29 8.57
C THR A 111 -13.62 5.77 8.15
N LEU A 112 -14.13 6.12 6.98
CA LEU A 112 -14.08 7.50 6.47
C LEU A 112 -14.78 8.51 7.41
N LYS A 113 -15.95 8.16 7.95
CA LYS A 113 -16.70 9.06 8.85
C LYS A 113 -16.03 9.25 10.20
N ARG A 114 -15.52 8.17 10.81
CA ARG A 114 -14.84 8.26 12.11
C ARG A 114 -13.54 9.03 11.98
N GLU A 115 -12.79 8.81 10.91
CA GLU A 115 -11.48 9.43 10.74
C GLU A 115 -11.49 10.92 10.47
N ASN A 116 -12.60 11.44 9.93
CA ASN A 116 -12.76 12.89 9.86
C ASN A 116 -12.62 13.56 11.24
N SER A 117 -13.02 12.87 12.33
CA SER A 117 -12.82 13.38 13.69
C SER A 117 -11.36 13.36 14.15
N VAL A 118 -10.59 12.33 13.78
CA VAL A 118 -9.15 12.25 14.09
C VAL A 118 -8.38 13.34 13.35
N PHE A 119 -8.66 13.55 12.06
CA PHE A 119 -8.04 14.64 11.29
C PHE A 119 -8.33 16.01 11.94
N ASN A 120 -9.55 16.22 12.43
CA ASN A 120 -9.90 17.47 13.12
C ASN A 120 -9.24 17.58 14.50
N ALA A 121 -9.21 16.50 15.28
CA ALA A 121 -8.64 16.48 16.64
C ALA A 121 -7.12 16.72 16.62
N MET A 122 -6.41 16.09 15.69
CA MET A 122 -4.97 16.24 15.51
C MET A 122 -4.59 17.49 14.72
N GLN A 123 -5.56 18.20 14.13
CA GLN A 123 -5.33 19.24 13.11
C GLN A 123 -4.46 18.72 11.96
N LEU A 124 -4.74 17.49 11.53
CA LEU A 124 -4.00 16.82 10.47
C LEU A 124 -4.37 17.43 9.12
N ASN A 125 -3.51 18.34 8.65
CA ASN A 125 -3.61 19.05 7.38
C ASN A 125 -2.23 19.07 6.69
N ALA A 126 -2.17 19.57 5.45
CA ALA A 126 -0.93 19.60 4.68
C ALA A 126 0.18 20.41 5.39
N GLU A 127 -0.18 21.54 6.03
CA GLU A 127 0.75 22.37 6.79
C GLU A 127 1.39 21.59 7.96
N TYR A 128 0.59 20.82 8.70
CA TYR A 128 1.10 19.96 9.77
C TYR A 128 2.09 18.91 9.23
N ILE A 129 1.75 18.22 8.13
CA ILE A 129 2.66 17.23 7.51
C ILE A 129 3.98 17.88 7.09
N GLN A 130 3.93 19.06 6.47
CA GLN A 130 5.13 19.83 6.12
C GLN A 130 5.94 20.21 7.36
N SER A 131 5.28 20.62 8.46
CA SER A 131 5.95 21.03 9.70
C SER A 131 6.74 19.89 10.38
N ILE A 132 6.37 18.63 10.11
CA ILE A 132 7.05 17.44 10.67
C ILE A 132 8.01 16.76 9.68
N SER A 133 8.01 17.16 8.41
CA SER A 133 8.77 16.51 7.31
C SER A 133 10.29 16.42 7.53
N GLY A 134 10.87 17.35 8.28
CA GLY A 134 12.31 17.32 8.64
C GLY A 134 12.64 16.56 9.92
N TYR A 135 11.64 15.99 10.61
CA TYR A 135 11.80 15.44 11.96
C TYR A 135 11.34 13.97 12.02
N LEU A 136 12.28 13.04 11.79
CA LEU A 136 12.01 11.60 11.76
C LEU A 136 11.22 11.09 12.97
N GLU A 137 11.56 11.54 14.18
CA GLU A 137 10.86 11.12 15.40
C GLU A 137 9.40 11.63 15.45
N LYS A 138 9.12 12.83 14.92
CA LYS A 138 7.73 13.33 14.83
C LYS A 138 6.93 12.52 13.80
N GLN A 139 7.56 12.10 12.71
CA GLN A 139 6.93 11.25 11.69
C GLN A 139 6.60 9.86 12.25
N LYS A 140 7.54 9.24 12.97
CA LYS A 140 7.31 7.96 13.67
C LYS A 140 6.20 8.06 14.72
N ASN A 141 6.15 9.18 15.46
CA ASN A 141 5.09 9.43 16.42
C ASN A 141 3.73 9.52 15.72
N LEU A 142 3.59 10.34 14.67
CA LEU A 142 2.35 10.41 13.89
C LEU A 142 1.91 9.02 13.41
N LEU A 143 2.83 8.25 12.82
CA LEU A 143 2.58 6.89 12.37
C LEU A 143 2.05 6.00 13.51
N ALA A 144 2.70 6.03 14.67
CA ALA A 144 2.27 5.25 15.84
C ALA A 144 0.91 5.72 16.39
N GLU A 145 0.65 7.03 16.44
CA GLU A 145 -0.60 7.60 16.95
C GLU A 145 -1.81 7.19 16.12
N VAL A 146 -1.67 7.15 14.79
CA VAL A 146 -2.78 6.80 13.88
C VAL A 146 -2.94 5.29 13.69
N ALA A 147 -1.87 4.50 13.85
CA ALA A 147 -1.87 3.07 13.53
C ALA A 147 -1.89 2.12 14.74
N SER A 148 -1.25 2.51 15.85
CA SER A 148 -0.96 1.58 16.94
C SER A 148 -2.19 1.32 17.81
N SER A 149 -2.35 0.06 18.22
CA SER A 149 -3.30 -0.28 19.28
C SER A 149 -2.75 -0.01 20.68
N ASP A 150 -1.43 -0.05 20.89
CA ASP A 150 -0.86 -0.14 22.27
C ASP A 150 0.68 -0.03 22.41
N GLU A 151 1.48 0.22 21.36
CA GLU A 151 2.96 0.10 21.50
C GLU A 151 3.66 1.25 22.25
N ALA A 152 2.96 2.31 22.64
CA ALA A 152 3.47 3.30 23.61
C ALA A 152 3.02 3.03 25.06
N CYS A 153 2.28 1.93 25.31
CA CYS A 153 1.59 1.71 26.59
C CYS A 153 2.37 0.87 27.63
N GLU A 154 3.57 0.35 27.31
CA GLU A 154 4.45 -0.26 28.32
C GLU A 154 4.85 0.72 29.44
N VAL A 155 4.64 2.03 29.26
CA VAL A 155 4.88 3.04 30.30
C VAL A 155 3.70 3.20 31.29
N ARG A 156 2.50 2.65 31.04
CA ARG A 156 1.28 3.02 31.82
C ARG A 156 0.39 1.88 32.34
N GLY A 157 0.73 0.61 32.15
CA GLY A 157 0.14 -0.49 32.93
C GLY A 157 -1.39 -0.64 32.84
N ARG A 158 -2.00 -0.36 31.68
CA ARG A 158 -3.43 -0.59 31.44
C ARG A 158 -3.63 -1.63 30.34
N ALA A 159 -4.51 -2.60 30.60
CA ALA A 159 -4.91 -3.58 29.61
C ALA A 159 -5.78 -2.91 28.53
N SER A 160 -5.30 -2.87 27.29
CA SER A 160 -6.05 -2.57 26.07
C SER A 160 -6.67 -1.17 25.93
N SER A 161 -5.87 -0.11 26.08
CA SER A 161 -6.33 1.25 25.74
C SER A 161 -5.75 1.69 24.40
N ARG A 162 -6.59 1.66 23.35
CA ARG A 162 -6.28 2.22 22.03
C ARG A 162 -5.75 3.66 22.17
N HIS A 163 -4.76 4.03 21.36
CA HIS A 163 -4.37 5.44 21.23
C HIS A 163 -5.60 6.28 20.90
N GLU A 164 -5.74 7.48 21.49
CA GLU A 164 -6.94 8.31 21.32
C GLU A 164 -7.16 8.73 19.86
N ASN A 165 -6.07 8.85 19.11
CA ASN A 165 -6.05 9.17 17.69
C ASN A 165 -5.96 7.95 16.78
N LYS A 166 -6.11 6.73 17.32
CA LYS A 166 -6.04 5.51 16.50
C LYS A 166 -7.18 5.53 15.48
N ILE A 167 -6.78 5.46 14.22
CA ILE A 167 -7.70 5.32 13.12
C ILE A 167 -8.23 3.88 13.02
N TYR A 168 -9.54 3.71 12.95
CA TYR A 168 -10.15 2.39 12.77
C TYR A 168 -9.78 1.82 11.40
N GLY A 169 -9.44 0.53 11.34
CA GLY A 169 -9.12 -0.14 10.06
C GLY A 169 -7.78 0.26 9.41
N ILE A 170 -7.00 1.14 10.04
CA ILE A 170 -5.65 1.52 9.62
C ILE A 170 -4.62 0.98 10.62
N ALA A 171 -3.84 0.01 10.17
CA ALA A 171 -2.65 -0.47 10.86
C ALA A 171 -1.39 0.12 10.22
N TYR A 172 -0.21 -0.17 10.77
CA TYR A 172 1.06 0.44 10.35
C TYR A 172 1.31 0.40 8.85
N THR A 173 1.03 -0.73 8.19
CA THR A 173 1.19 -0.87 6.73
C THR A 173 0.38 0.15 5.95
N LYS A 174 -0.90 0.33 6.27
CA LYS A 174 -1.76 1.28 5.57
C LYS A 174 -1.39 2.73 5.91
N ALA A 175 -1.13 3.00 7.18
CA ALA A 175 -0.70 4.32 7.62
C ALA A 175 0.61 4.72 6.93
N LEU A 176 1.56 3.79 6.82
CA LEU A 176 2.83 4.07 6.19
C LEU A 176 2.68 4.31 4.68
N ILE A 177 1.89 3.50 3.97
CA ILE A 177 1.60 3.73 2.55
C ILE A 177 0.97 5.12 2.33
N TRP A 178 0.01 5.50 3.17
CA TRP A 178 -0.58 6.84 3.14
C TRP A 178 0.47 7.94 3.39
N LEU A 179 1.31 7.79 4.40
CA LEU A 179 2.32 8.79 4.76
C LEU A 179 3.44 8.89 3.71
N HIS A 180 3.79 7.78 3.05
CA HIS A 180 4.68 7.77 1.88
C HIS A 180 4.10 8.59 0.72
N ASP A 181 2.81 8.39 0.41
CA ASP A 181 2.09 9.19 -0.61
C ASP A 181 2.03 10.68 -0.24
N CYS A 182 2.32 11.04 1.02
CA CYS A 182 2.42 12.42 1.51
C CYS A 182 3.87 12.96 1.58
N GLY A 183 4.87 12.17 1.18
CA GLY A 183 6.28 12.54 1.16
C GLY A 183 7.00 12.45 2.51
N ILE A 184 6.43 11.75 3.49
CA ILE A 184 7.05 11.53 4.81
C ILE A 184 7.14 10.05 5.15
N CYS A 185 7.88 9.71 6.21
CA CYS A 185 8.17 8.33 6.62
C CYS A 185 8.92 7.48 5.58
N LEU A 186 9.50 8.09 4.54
CA LEU A 186 10.17 7.39 3.44
C LEU A 186 11.36 6.52 3.90
N ASP A 187 11.87 6.77 5.11
CA ASP A 187 12.94 5.99 5.73
C ASP A 187 12.45 4.69 6.41
N LEU A 188 11.21 4.26 6.14
CA LEU A 188 10.58 3.09 6.71
C LEU A 188 9.95 2.22 5.60
N ILE A 189 9.70 0.95 5.90
CA ILE A 189 9.00 0.02 5.02
C ILE A 189 7.73 -0.55 5.66
N PRO A 190 6.72 -0.90 4.85
CA PRO A 190 5.49 -1.47 5.39
C PRO A 190 5.75 -2.85 6.01
N ASN A 191 5.27 -3.06 7.24
CA ASN A 191 5.36 -4.36 7.92
C ASN A 191 4.21 -5.27 7.49
N ASN A 192 4.44 -6.06 6.45
CA ASN A 192 3.48 -6.99 5.91
C ASN A 192 4.12 -8.36 5.65
N ASN A 193 3.33 -9.31 5.17
CA ASN A 193 3.84 -10.64 4.86
C ASN A 193 4.94 -10.65 3.78
N HIS A 194 5.03 -9.62 2.93
CA HIS A 194 6.07 -9.50 1.91
C HIS A 194 7.41 -9.15 2.57
N SER A 195 7.45 -8.14 3.44
CA SER A 195 8.67 -7.76 4.17
C SER A 195 9.16 -8.89 5.07
N ILE A 196 8.27 -9.57 5.78
CA ILE A 196 8.64 -10.69 6.66
C ILE A 196 9.26 -11.85 5.86
N LYS A 197 8.60 -12.29 4.78
CA LYS A 197 9.12 -13.38 3.92
C LYS A 197 10.46 -13.03 3.29
N PHE A 198 10.62 -11.78 2.86
CA PHE A 198 11.90 -11.31 2.31
C PHE A 198 13.02 -11.36 3.35
N LEU A 199 12.76 -10.96 4.61
CA LEU A 199 13.72 -11.09 5.70
C LEU A 199 14.08 -12.57 5.98
N GLU A 200 13.09 -13.47 5.93
CA GLU A 200 13.33 -14.92 6.05
C GLU A 200 14.18 -15.48 4.90
N GLU A 201 13.93 -15.04 3.66
CA GLU A 201 14.78 -15.34 2.50
C GLU A 201 16.21 -14.86 2.72
N CYS A 202 16.36 -13.70 3.38
CA CYS A 202 17.66 -13.15 3.77
C CYS A 202 18.36 -13.87 4.93
N LYS A 203 17.77 -14.95 5.44
CA LYS A 203 18.20 -15.70 6.64
C LYS A 203 18.21 -14.83 7.89
N VAL A 204 17.29 -13.87 7.97
CA VAL A 204 17.07 -13.01 9.14
C VAL A 204 15.82 -13.48 9.86
N HIS A 205 15.99 -14.08 11.04
CA HIS A 205 14.86 -14.39 11.90
C HIS A 205 14.29 -13.11 12.49
N THR A 206 12.99 -12.88 12.30
CA THR A 206 12.31 -11.66 12.73
C THR A 206 10.99 -11.98 13.42
N THR A 207 10.36 -10.97 14.00
CA THR A 207 9.01 -11.04 14.57
C THR A 207 8.05 -10.24 13.69
N ASN A 208 6.78 -10.21 14.05
CA ASN A 208 5.80 -9.33 13.39
C ASN A 208 5.82 -7.89 13.95
N ASP A 209 6.82 -7.52 14.76
CA ASP A 209 6.95 -6.17 15.31
C ASP A 209 7.44 -5.19 14.22
N PHE A 210 6.73 -4.06 14.09
CA PHE A 210 6.99 -3.09 13.03
C PHE A 210 8.41 -2.51 13.08
N PHE A 211 8.90 -2.17 14.27
CA PHE A 211 10.21 -1.54 14.44
C PHE A 211 11.34 -2.56 14.30
N VAL A 212 11.12 -3.81 14.72
CA VAL A 212 12.08 -4.91 14.51
C VAL A 212 12.25 -5.21 13.02
N VAL A 213 11.14 -5.33 12.27
CA VAL A 213 11.18 -5.54 10.81
C VAL A 213 11.92 -4.40 10.12
N ASN A 214 11.59 -3.15 10.45
CA ASN A 214 12.25 -1.97 9.88
C ASN A 214 13.76 -1.94 10.18
N LYS A 215 14.16 -2.22 11.42
CA LYS A 215 15.58 -2.28 11.80
C LYS A 215 16.35 -3.31 10.95
N HIS A 216 15.80 -4.51 10.78
CA HIS A 216 16.45 -5.55 9.98
C HIS A 216 16.53 -5.19 8.50
N PHE A 217 15.47 -4.58 7.97
CA PHE A 217 15.46 -4.13 6.58
C PHE A 217 16.42 -2.97 6.34
N SER A 218 16.56 -2.02 7.27
CA SER A 218 17.59 -0.98 7.22
C SER A 218 18.99 -1.58 7.16
N SER A 219 19.30 -2.62 7.95
CA SER A 219 20.61 -3.30 7.87
C SER A 219 20.87 -3.98 6.53
N ILE A 220 19.82 -4.47 5.84
CA ILE A 220 19.94 -4.96 4.46
C ILE A 220 20.27 -3.82 3.52
N CYS A 221 19.56 -2.69 3.63
CA CYS A 221 19.79 -1.51 2.80
C CYS A 221 21.20 -0.95 2.97
N GLU A 222 21.72 -0.91 4.20
CA GLU A 222 23.11 -0.54 4.50
C GLU A 222 24.12 -1.47 3.82
N LEU A 223 23.86 -2.79 3.81
CA LEU A 223 24.73 -3.79 3.18
C LEU A 223 24.83 -3.59 1.66
N ILE A 224 23.69 -3.33 1.00
CA ILE A 224 23.62 -3.11 -0.45
C ILE A 224 23.78 -1.62 -0.84
N LYS A 225 24.04 -0.74 0.14
CA LYS A 225 24.17 0.71 -0.03
C LYS A 225 23.00 1.37 -0.79
N ALA A 226 21.78 0.93 -0.49
CA ALA A 226 20.57 1.43 -1.14
C ALA A 226 19.75 2.32 -0.20
N ASP A 227 18.99 3.23 -0.81
CA ASP A 227 17.94 3.96 -0.11
C ASP A 227 16.78 3.03 0.27
N ILE A 228 16.32 3.11 1.51
CA ILE A 228 15.28 2.21 2.05
C ILE A 228 13.93 2.38 1.33
N TYR A 229 13.61 3.59 0.84
CA TYR A 229 12.38 3.83 0.10
C TYR A 229 12.38 3.04 -1.21
N PHE A 230 13.45 3.16 -2.00
CA PHE A 230 13.59 2.46 -3.28
C PHE A 230 13.72 0.95 -3.08
N ALA A 231 14.42 0.50 -2.04
CA ALA A 231 14.47 -0.91 -1.67
C ALA A 231 13.09 -1.46 -1.28
N GLY A 232 12.27 -0.67 -0.60
CA GLY A 232 10.87 -1.01 -0.28
C GLY A 232 10.00 -1.16 -1.52
N ILE A 233 10.13 -0.27 -2.51
CA ILE A 233 9.43 -0.37 -3.80
C ILE A 233 9.90 -1.59 -4.59
N ALA A 234 11.21 -1.85 -4.65
CA ALA A 234 11.77 -3.03 -5.31
C ALA A 234 11.23 -4.33 -4.69
N LEU A 235 11.16 -4.38 -3.35
CA LEU A 235 10.52 -5.48 -2.64
C LEU A 235 9.05 -5.64 -3.03
N TRP A 236 8.29 -4.54 -3.12
CA TRP A 236 6.90 -4.59 -3.55
C TRP A 236 6.76 -5.15 -4.97
N TYR A 237 7.53 -4.67 -5.96
CA TYR A 237 7.49 -5.22 -7.32
C TYR A 237 7.86 -6.71 -7.36
N TYR A 238 8.91 -7.10 -6.63
CA TYR A 238 9.32 -8.50 -6.53
C TYR A 238 8.19 -9.37 -5.99
N GLU A 239 7.57 -8.98 -4.89
CA GLU A 239 6.55 -9.79 -4.20
C GLU A 239 5.19 -9.74 -4.88
N ALA A 240 4.79 -8.58 -5.40
CA ALA A 240 3.57 -8.42 -6.17
C ALA A 240 3.62 -9.32 -7.42
N THR A 241 4.70 -9.26 -8.20
CA THR A 241 4.85 -10.13 -9.38
C THR A 241 4.99 -11.61 -8.98
N ARG A 242 5.69 -11.93 -7.89
CA ARG A 242 5.76 -13.30 -7.36
C ARG A 242 4.40 -13.86 -7.00
N SER A 243 3.50 -13.05 -6.45
CA SER A 243 2.15 -13.48 -6.07
C SER A 243 1.30 -13.90 -7.27
N LEU A 244 1.57 -13.33 -8.45
CA LEU A 244 0.91 -13.62 -9.72
C LEU A 244 1.39 -14.93 -10.37
N VAL A 245 2.57 -15.42 -9.96
CA VAL A 245 3.12 -16.70 -10.41
C VAL A 245 2.38 -17.87 -9.75
N PRO A 246 2.11 -18.98 -10.47
CA PRO A 246 1.51 -20.18 -9.89
C PRO A 246 2.30 -20.71 -8.69
N SER A 247 1.60 -21.20 -7.66
CA SER A 247 2.19 -21.55 -6.35
C SER A 247 3.38 -22.50 -6.43
N ASN A 248 3.36 -23.44 -7.37
CA ASN A 248 4.42 -24.42 -7.60
C ASN A 248 5.73 -23.81 -8.16
N PHE A 249 5.69 -22.58 -8.69
CA PHE A 249 6.87 -21.88 -9.21
C PHE A 249 7.31 -20.68 -8.37
N ARG A 250 6.52 -20.26 -7.35
CA ARG A 250 6.81 -19.07 -6.53
C ARG A 250 8.17 -19.13 -5.83
N ASN A 251 8.55 -20.28 -5.29
CA ASN A 251 9.84 -20.46 -4.59
C ASN A 251 11.04 -20.39 -5.54
N GLN A 252 10.81 -20.51 -6.85
CA GLN A 252 11.86 -20.36 -7.86
C GLN A 252 11.87 -18.95 -8.45
N TYR A 253 10.91 -18.09 -8.08
CA TYR A 253 10.83 -16.72 -8.55
C TYR A 253 11.80 -15.85 -7.76
N SER A 254 12.55 -14.99 -8.45
CA SER A 254 13.57 -14.13 -7.86
C SER A 254 13.62 -12.78 -8.59
N PRO A 255 14.25 -11.74 -8.00
CA PRO A 255 14.44 -10.46 -8.67
C PRO A 255 15.10 -10.61 -10.06
N LYS A 256 16.11 -11.47 -10.20
CA LYS A 256 16.71 -11.83 -11.50
C LYS A 256 15.69 -12.27 -12.55
N LYS A 257 14.70 -13.08 -12.17
CA LYS A 257 13.68 -13.56 -13.12
C LYS A 257 12.76 -12.43 -13.56
N LEU A 258 12.38 -11.53 -12.65
CA LEU A 258 11.62 -10.32 -13.01
C LEU A 258 12.41 -9.49 -14.03
N ILE A 259 13.67 -9.19 -13.75
CA ILE A 259 14.54 -8.42 -14.66
C ILE A 259 14.67 -9.12 -16.02
N LYS A 260 14.88 -10.44 -16.05
CA LYS A 260 14.95 -11.20 -17.31
C LYS A 260 13.64 -11.13 -18.11
N ILE A 261 12.49 -11.12 -17.43
CA ILE A 261 11.18 -11.01 -18.08
C ILE A 261 11.00 -9.60 -18.65
N MET A 262 11.42 -8.57 -17.92
CA MET A 262 11.44 -7.19 -18.41
C MET A 262 12.31 -7.08 -19.67
N ASP A 263 13.59 -7.50 -19.58
CA ASP A 263 14.54 -7.45 -20.69
C ASP A 263 14.05 -8.21 -21.94
N LYS A 264 13.48 -9.40 -21.76
CA LYS A 264 13.03 -10.26 -22.87
C LYS A 264 11.82 -9.70 -23.62
N ASN A 265 10.96 -8.96 -22.92
CA ASN A 265 9.72 -8.43 -23.49
C ASN A 265 9.80 -6.92 -23.74
N GLU A 266 10.99 -6.32 -23.64
CA GLU A 266 11.22 -4.89 -23.82
C GLU A 266 10.31 -4.02 -22.91
N LEU A 267 10.10 -4.49 -21.67
CA LEU A 267 9.28 -3.78 -20.67
C LEU A 267 10.18 -3.02 -19.71
N ASP A 268 9.76 -1.83 -19.31
CA ASP A 268 10.35 -1.09 -18.20
C ASP A 268 9.53 -1.25 -16.90
N LEU A 269 9.95 -0.58 -15.82
CA LEU A 269 9.20 -0.64 -14.56
C LEU A 269 7.86 0.11 -14.62
N ASN A 270 7.70 1.11 -15.50
CA ASN A 270 6.41 1.78 -15.70
C ASN A 270 5.40 0.80 -16.32
N ASP A 271 5.83 0.02 -17.32
CA ASP A 271 4.99 -1.03 -17.91
C ASP A 271 4.54 -2.05 -16.88
N ILE A 272 5.46 -2.52 -16.02
CA ILE A 272 5.13 -3.45 -14.94
C ILE A 272 4.15 -2.79 -13.94
N SER A 273 4.38 -1.53 -13.59
CA SER A 273 3.49 -0.76 -12.71
C SER A 273 2.08 -0.70 -13.25
N ASP A 274 1.94 -0.27 -14.51
CA ASP A 274 0.66 -0.16 -15.20
C ASP A 274 -0.05 -1.52 -15.24
N MET A 275 0.66 -2.59 -15.56
CA MET A 275 0.05 -3.92 -15.61
C MET A 275 -0.37 -4.47 -14.23
N ILE A 276 0.34 -4.12 -13.15
CA ILE A 276 -0.05 -4.50 -11.77
C ILE A 276 -1.24 -3.66 -11.29
N ALA A 277 -1.26 -2.38 -11.65
CA ALA A 277 -2.21 -1.38 -11.18
C ALA A 277 -3.51 -1.33 -11.99
N ASP A 278 -3.55 -1.94 -13.19
CA ASP A 278 -4.70 -1.97 -14.07
C ASP A 278 -5.38 -3.35 -14.05
N ILE A 279 -6.66 -3.34 -13.66
CA ILE A 279 -7.49 -4.55 -13.61
C ILE A 279 -7.66 -5.19 -14.99
N GLU A 280 -7.54 -4.44 -16.08
CA GLU A 280 -7.63 -4.98 -17.44
C GLU A 280 -6.33 -5.67 -17.88
N ARG A 281 -5.18 -5.17 -17.43
CA ARG A 281 -3.85 -5.61 -17.88
C ARG A 281 -3.18 -6.63 -16.97
N VAL A 282 -3.66 -6.84 -15.74
CA VAL A 282 -3.05 -7.80 -14.80
C VAL A 282 -2.99 -9.24 -15.34
N GLU A 283 -3.92 -9.63 -16.23
CA GLU A 283 -3.90 -10.95 -16.88
C GLU A 283 -2.82 -11.08 -17.97
N GLU A 284 -2.45 -9.97 -18.61
CA GLU A 284 -1.31 -9.90 -19.53
C GLU A 284 -0.02 -10.21 -18.75
N LEU A 285 0.20 -9.52 -17.63
CA LEU A 285 1.36 -9.74 -16.77
C LEU A 285 1.41 -11.16 -16.24
N LYS A 286 0.29 -11.72 -15.77
CA LYS A 286 0.22 -13.15 -15.36
C LYS A 286 0.64 -14.08 -16.49
N SER A 287 0.34 -13.75 -17.74
CA SER A 287 0.69 -14.58 -18.90
C SER A 287 2.18 -14.50 -19.21
N LEU A 288 2.76 -13.30 -19.16
CA LEU A 288 4.20 -13.08 -19.29
C LEU A 288 5.00 -13.82 -18.21
N LEU A 289 4.57 -13.71 -16.95
CA LEU A 289 5.21 -14.34 -15.79
C LEU A 289 5.14 -15.89 -15.80
N LYS A 290 4.16 -16.47 -16.53
CA LYS A 290 4.05 -17.92 -16.73
C LYS A 290 4.90 -18.44 -17.88
N SER A 291 5.30 -17.58 -18.81
CA SER A 291 6.10 -18.00 -19.96
C SER A 291 7.42 -18.58 -19.45
N LYS A 292 7.73 -19.83 -19.83
CA LYS A 292 8.96 -20.50 -19.37
C LYS A 292 10.17 -19.66 -19.82
N SER A 293 10.83 -19.03 -18.85
CA SER A 293 12.10 -18.30 -19.00
C SER A 293 13.29 -19.19 -18.73
#